data_AF-A0AAW0P6P4-F1
#
_entry.id   AF-A0AAW0P6P4-F1
#
_cell.length_a   1.000
_cell.length_b   1.000
_cell.length_c   1.000
_cell.angle_alpha   90.00
_cell.angle_beta   90.00
_cell.angle_gamma   90.00
#
_symmetry.space_group_name_H-M   'P 1'
#
loop_
_entity.id
_entity.type
_entity.pdbx_description
1 polymer ?
#
loop_
_entity_poly.entity_id
_entity_poly.type
_entity_poly.pdbx_seq_one_letter_code
_entity_poly.pdbx_strand_id
1 'polypeptide(L)'
;MSGLRTKLQQRKKDAFFGAKVDLRAPSNRLRSDFTAFYNVAEEYLEKWFDFSQTGYLCKLQCLNIKENNDICNRQLKEAVCALQLEEDLDLNELYNETCALQNVLPHLNTRATLSVGELWAQVLKTRQASPQYAKRLSFVLSIPVSNAYSERVFSIMKGAWTDVRISAQST
;
A
#
# COMPACT_ATOMS: atom_id res chain seq x y z
N MET A 1 0.24 5.90 2.06
CA MET A 1 -0.86 6.58 2.78
C MET A 1 -0.41 7.78 3.62
N SER A 2 0.80 7.77 4.21
CA SER A 2 1.36 8.91 4.96
C SER A 2 1.29 10.24 4.18
N GLY A 3 1.74 10.24 2.92
CA GLY A 3 1.70 11.45 2.07
C GLY A 3 0.29 12.00 1.81
N LEU A 4 -0.75 11.15 1.80
CA LEU A 4 -2.14 11.62 1.69
C LEU A 4 -2.59 12.30 2.98
N ARG A 5 -2.33 11.68 4.14
CA ARG A 5 -2.62 12.25 5.46
C ARG A 5 -1.94 13.61 5.63
N THR A 6 -0.64 13.71 5.34
CA THR A 6 0.10 14.98 5.42
C THR A 6 -0.48 16.05 4.52
N LYS A 7 -0.87 15.71 3.28
CA LYS A 7 -1.51 16.67 2.36
C LYS A 7 -2.86 17.15 2.88
N LEU A 8 -3.69 16.27 3.45
CA LEU A 8 -4.98 16.65 4.03
C LEU A 8 -4.80 17.56 5.25
N GLN A 9 -3.88 17.21 6.15
CA GLN A 9 -3.54 18.03 7.31
C GLN A 9 -3.02 19.42 6.90
N GLN A 10 -2.16 19.49 5.89
CA GLN A 10 -1.62 20.75 5.40
C GLN A 10 -2.72 21.61 4.77
N ARG A 11 -3.56 21.03 3.91
CA ARG A 11 -4.71 21.75 3.32
C ARG A 11 -5.67 22.29 4.38
N LYS A 12 -5.90 21.51 5.44
CA LYS A 12 -6.71 21.94 6.58
C LYS A 12 -6.08 23.14 7.30
N LYS A 13 -4.78 23.09 7.58
CA LYS A 13 -4.03 24.19 8.22
C LYS A 13 -4.05 25.47 7.38
N ASP A 14 -3.88 25.33 6.08
CA ASP A 14 -3.85 26.45 5.13
C ASP A 14 -5.25 26.95 4.75
N ALA A 15 -6.31 26.31 5.27
CA ALA A 15 -7.70 26.53 4.86
C ALA A 15 -7.87 26.49 3.32
N PHE A 16 -7.11 25.64 2.65
CA PHE A 16 -7.11 25.51 1.19
C PHE A 16 -8.15 24.46 0.77
N PHE A 17 -9.25 24.90 0.15
CA PHE A 17 -10.36 24.03 -0.25
C PHE A 17 -10.37 23.71 -1.75
N GLY A 18 -9.31 24.13 -2.45
CA GLY A 18 -9.13 23.96 -3.89
C GLY A 18 -9.32 25.28 -4.62
N ALA A 19 -8.55 25.46 -5.70
CA ALA A 19 -8.45 26.73 -6.42
C ALA A 19 -9.82 27.33 -6.83
N LYS A 20 -10.76 26.49 -7.30
CA LYS A 20 -12.10 26.96 -7.69
C LYS A 20 -12.94 27.49 -6.52
N VAL A 21 -12.73 26.94 -5.32
CA VAL A 21 -13.44 27.34 -4.10
C VAL A 21 -12.83 28.62 -3.56
N ASP A 22 -11.50 28.70 -3.48
CA ASP A 22 -10.78 29.85 -2.93
C ASP A 22 -10.95 31.11 -3.79
N LEU A 23 -10.97 30.98 -5.12
CA LEU A 23 -11.25 32.08 -6.06
C LEU A 23 -12.65 32.69 -5.89
N ARG A 24 -13.59 31.95 -5.29
CA ARG A 24 -14.98 32.38 -5.10
C ARG A 24 -15.25 32.95 -3.71
N ALA A 25 -14.23 33.12 -2.87
CA ALA A 25 -14.34 33.60 -1.50
C ALA A 25 -15.45 32.84 -0.71
N PRO A 26 -15.18 31.59 -0.28
CA PRO A 26 -16.22 30.70 0.22
C PRO A 26 -16.87 31.24 1.50
N SER A 27 -18.19 31.06 1.61
CA SER A 27 -18.95 31.43 2.80
C SER A 27 -18.49 30.67 4.05
N ASN A 28 -18.74 31.22 5.24
CA ASN A 28 -18.35 30.58 6.51
C ASN A 28 -18.93 29.16 6.66
N ARG A 29 -20.16 28.94 6.18
CA ARG A 29 -20.78 27.62 6.16
C ARG A 29 -20.00 26.65 5.28
N LEU A 30 -19.67 27.05 4.05
CA LEU A 30 -18.92 26.22 3.11
C LEU A 30 -17.52 25.87 3.66
N ARG A 31 -16.85 26.84 4.29
CA ARG A 31 -15.56 26.62 4.97
C ARG A 31 -15.67 25.58 6.09
N SER A 32 -16.74 25.65 6.89
CA SER A 32 -17.03 24.67 7.94
C SER A 32 -17.25 23.28 7.36
N ASP A 33 -18.05 23.17 6.29
CA ASP A 33 -18.33 21.88 5.63
C ASP A 33 -17.07 21.22 5.09
N PHE A 34 -16.19 21.98 4.42
CA PHE A 34 -14.91 21.45 3.93
C PHE A 34 -13.93 21.09 5.04
N THR A 35 -13.91 21.86 6.13
CA THR A 35 -13.08 21.53 7.30
C THR A 35 -13.56 20.25 7.97
N ALA A 36 -14.87 20.07 8.09
CA ALA A 36 -15.48 18.83 8.58
C ALA A 36 -15.11 17.64 7.68
N PHE A 37 -15.14 17.81 6.36
CA PHE A 37 -14.67 16.79 5.42
C PHE A 37 -13.21 16.38 5.68
N TYR A 38 -12.29 17.34 5.89
CA TYR A 38 -10.90 17.01 6.20
C TYR A 38 -10.76 16.25 7.51
N ASN A 39 -11.53 16.59 8.55
CA ASN A 39 -11.51 15.87 9.81
C ASN A 39 -12.00 14.43 9.63
N VAL A 40 -13.14 14.22 8.94
CA VAL A 40 -13.67 12.88 8.67
C VAL A 40 -12.68 12.04 7.85
N ALA A 41 -12.05 12.63 6.84
CA ALA A 41 -11.07 11.93 6.02
C ALA A 41 -9.81 11.55 6.83
N GLU A 42 -9.34 12.44 7.71
CA GLU A 42 -8.21 12.18 8.61
C GLU A 42 -8.53 11.09 9.63
N GLU A 43 -9.67 11.19 10.31
CA GLU A 43 -10.16 10.18 11.26
C GLU A 43 -10.32 8.81 10.60
N TYR A 44 -10.85 8.77 9.38
CA TYR A 44 -10.97 7.53 8.61
C TYR A 44 -9.59 6.92 8.34
N LEU A 45 -8.62 7.73 7.90
CA LEU A 45 -7.27 7.23 7.68
C LEU A 45 -6.64 6.71 8.97
N GLU A 46 -6.77 7.44 10.08
CA GLU A 46 -6.20 7.04 11.38
C GLU A 46 -6.87 5.81 11.99
N LYS A 47 -8.16 5.60 11.69
CA LYS A 47 -8.89 4.40 12.09
C LYS A 47 -8.38 3.13 11.40
N TRP A 48 -8.03 3.23 10.12
CA TRP A 48 -7.69 2.06 9.29
C TRP A 48 -6.19 1.86 9.06
N PHE A 49 -5.37 2.88 9.29
CA PHE A 49 -3.93 2.81 9.10
C PHE A 49 -3.19 3.21 10.37
N ASP A 50 -2.27 2.34 10.79
CA ASP A 50 -1.30 2.68 11.81
C ASP A 50 -0.16 3.50 11.18
N PHE A 51 -0.10 4.78 11.54
CA PHE A 51 0.96 5.71 11.11
C PHE A 51 2.16 5.76 12.07
N SER A 52 2.17 4.93 13.11
CA SER A 52 3.31 4.82 14.03
C SER A 52 4.51 4.12 13.37
N GLN A 53 5.69 4.30 13.95
CA GLN A 53 6.89 3.55 13.55
C GLN A 53 6.82 2.06 13.93
N THR A 54 5.86 1.69 14.79
CA THR A 54 5.67 0.30 15.25
C THR A 54 4.68 -0.49 14.39
N GLY A 55 3.95 0.19 13.49
CA GLY A 55 2.95 -0.43 12.62
C GLY A 55 3.55 -1.45 11.65
N TYR A 56 2.75 -2.47 11.31
CA TYR A 56 3.22 -3.58 10.48
C TYR A 56 3.71 -3.11 9.10
N LEU A 57 3.04 -2.13 8.48
CA LEU A 57 3.47 -1.55 7.19
C LEU A 57 4.84 -0.86 7.28
N CYS A 58 5.20 -0.30 8.43
CA CYS A 58 6.52 0.30 8.64
C CYS A 58 7.60 -0.81 8.67
N LYS A 59 7.30 -1.93 9.34
CA LYS A 59 8.19 -3.10 9.40
C LYS A 59 8.39 -3.76 8.03
N LEU A 60 7.45 -3.59 7.10
CA LEU A 60 7.54 -4.12 5.73
C LEU A 60 8.32 -3.23 4.76
N GLN A 61 8.75 -2.02 5.16
CA GLN A 61 9.45 -1.10 4.26
C GLN A 61 10.76 -1.67 3.71
N CYS A 62 11.41 -2.60 4.40
CA CYS A 62 12.60 -3.26 3.90
C CYS A 62 12.36 -4.06 2.60
N LEU A 63 11.11 -4.38 2.27
CA LEU A 63 10.76 -5.04 1.01
C LEU A 63 10.62 -4.04 -0.16
N ASN A 64 10.65 -2.72 0.11
CA ASN A 64 10.66 -1.70 -0.93
C ASN A 64 12.07 -1.49 -1.50
N ILE A 65 12.55 -2.46 -2.26
CA ILE A 65 13.89 -2.46 -2.89
C ILE A 65 14.10 -1.36 -3.94
N LYS A 66 13.06 -0.57 -4.25
CA LYS A 66 13.17 0.59 -5.14
C LYS A 66 13.72 1.82 -4.42
N GLU A 67 13.34 2.01 -3.16
CA GLU A 67 13.76 3.14 -2.33
C GLU A 67 14.92 2.77 -1.40
N ASN A 68 15.06 1.50 -1.07
CA ASN A 68 16.11 1.02 -0.18
C ASN A 68 16.85 -0.18 -0.82
N ASN A 69 18.08 0.03 -1.26
CA ASN A 69 18.92 -1.00 -1.89
C ASN A 69 19.65 -1.89 -0.88
N ASP A 70 19.46 -1.70 0.42
CA ASP A 70 20.06 -2.52 1.45
C ASP A 70 18.99 -3.16 2.34
N ILE A 71 19.08 -4.48 2.48
CA ILE A 71 18.18 -5.29 3.30
C ILE A 71 19.04 -5.96 4.36
N CYS A 72 18.80 -5.61 5.63
CA CYS A 72 19.44 -6.29 6.75
C CYS A 72 18.55 -7.40 7.34
N ASN A 73 19.16 -8.48 7.85
CA ASN A 73 18.45 -9.59 8.48
C ASN A 73 17.53 -9.13 9.63
N ARG A 74 17.95 -8.14 10.42
CA ARG A 74 17.12 -7.61 11.53
C ARG A 74 15.76 -7.12 11.02
N GLN A 75 15.76 -6.27 9.99
CA GLN A 75 14.53 -5.76 9.38
C GLN A 75 13.68 -6.88 8.78
N LEU A 76 14.32 -7.91 8.22
CA LEU A 76 13.59 -9.07 7.68
C LEU A 76 12.90 -9.87 8.77
N LYS A 77 13.55 -10.10 9.92
CA LYS A 77 12.93 -10.76 11.07
C LYS A 77 11.75 -9.95 11.59
N GLU A 78 11.91 -8.64 11.72
CA GLU A 78 10.80 -7.75 12.12
C GLU A 78 9.63 -7.81 11.13
N ALA A 79 9.91 -7.89 9.83
CA ALA A 79 8.90 -8.07 8.80
C ALA A 79 8.21 -9.45 8.88
N VAL A 80 8.96 -10.53 9.12
CA VAL A 80 8.39 -11.88 9.31
C VAL A 80 7.47 -11.90 10.52
N CYS A 81 7.90 -11.35 11.67
CA CYS A 81 7.08 -11.26 12.87
C CYS A 81 5.85 -10.36 12.68
N ALA A 82 5.98 -9.28 11.90
CA ALA A 82 4.85 -8.41 11.59
C ALA A 82 3.77 -9.11 10.74
N LEU A 83 4.17 -10.10 9.94
CA LEU A 83 3.27 -10.88 9.08
C LEU A 83 2.82 -12.20 9.72
N GLN A 84 3.33 -12.55 10.90
CA GLN A 84 3.06 -13.82 11.58
C GLN A 84 3.43 -15.05 10.73
N LEU A 85 4.58 -14.99 10.04
CA LEU A 85 5.07 -16.05 9.13
C LEU A 85 6.22 -16.87 9.73
N GLU A 86 6.48 -16.77 11.03
CA GLU A 86 7.62 -17.44 11.69
C GLU A 86 7.59 -18.97 11.54
N GLU A 87 6.41 -19.57 11.63
CA GLU A 87 6.23 -21.03 11.57
C GLU A 87 6.31 -21.57 10.13
N ASP A 88 6.02 -20.73 9.14
CA ASP A 88 5.98 -21.13 7.72
C ASP A 88 7.33 -20.97 7.01
N LEU A 89 8.31 -20.38 7.69
CA LEU A 89 9.60 -20.01 7.13
C LEU A 89 10.76 -20.61 7.91
N ASP A 90 11.62 -21.37 7.23
CA ASP A 90 12.99 -21.59 7.67
C ASP A 90 13.77 -20.26 7.70
N LEU A 91 14.02 -19.77 8.93
CA LEU A 91 14.75 -18.53 9.18
C LEU A 91 16.26 -18.64 8.91
N ASN A 92 16.82 -19.85 8.95
CA ASN A 92 18.23 -20.08 8.62
C ASN A 92 18.44 -20.02 7.10
N GLU A 93 17.56 -20.69 6.35
CA GLU A 93 17.56 -20.59 4.88
C GLU A 93 17.28 -19.15 4.43
N LEU A 94 16.33 -18.46 5.07
CA LEU A 94 16.06 -17.04 4.80
C LEU A 94 17.32 -16.16 5.02
N TYR A 95 18.12 -16.43 6.05
CA TYR A 95 19.37 -15.71 6.27
C TYR A 95 20.37 -15.95 5.13
N ASN A 96 20.53 -17.21 4.70
CA ASN A 96 21.41 -17.56 3.59
C ASN A 96 20.96 -16.89 2.28
N GLU A 97 19.65 -16.89 2.00
CA GLU A 97 19.08 -16.16 0.86
C GLU A 97 19.33 -14.66 0.96
N THR A 98 19.28 -14.08 2.15
CA THR A 98 19.56 -12.66 2.37
C THR A 98 21.01 -12.32 2.05
N CYS A 99 21.96 -13.14 2.50
CA CYS A 99 23.37 -12.97 2.17
C CYS A 99 23.62 -13.06 0.66
N ALA A 100 22.91 -13.97 -0.02
CA ALA A 100 22.97 -14.09 -1.47
C ALA A 100 22.38 -12.85 -2.17
N LEU A 101 21.24 -12.36 -1.66
CA LEU A 101 20.53 -11.20 -2.18
C LEU A 101 21.36 -9.91 -2.12
N GLN A 102 22.18 -9.72 -1.09
CA GLN A 102 23.08 -8.57 -0.98
C GLN A 102 24.05 -8.43 -2.16
N ASN A 103 24.39 -9.53 -2.83
CA ASN A 103 25.22 -9.50 -4.04
C ASN A 103 24.41 -9.14 -5.30
N VAL A 104 23.08 -9.33 -5.28
CA VAL A 104 22.20 -9.10 -6.44
C VAL A 104 21.62 -7.69 -6.44
N LEU A 105 21.26 -7.14 -5.26
CA LEU A 105 20.63 -5.81 -5.13
C LEU A 105 21.42 -4.68 -5.84
N PRO A 106 22.77 -4.60 -5.75
CA PRO A 106 23.54 -3.53 -6.41
C PRO A 106 23.49 -3.60 -7.94
N HIS A 107 23.14 -4.76 -8.51
CA HIS A 107 23.10 -5.00 -9.96
C HIS A 107 21.68 -4.90 -10.53
N LEU A 108 20.68 -4.62 -9.70
CA LEU A 108 19.32 -4.43 -10.17
C LEU A 108 19.21 -3.18 -11.03
N ASN A 109 18.48 -3.32 -12.12
CA ASN A 109 18.20 -2.21 -13.01
C ASN A 109 17.12 -1.33 -12.38
N THR A 110 17.50 -0.37 -11.54
CA THR A 110 16.59 0.59 -10.89
C THR A 110 16.16 1.71 -11.85
N ARG A 111 15.77 1.37 -13.08
CA ARG A 111 15.10 2.32 -13.99
C ARG A 111 13.86 2.88 -13.28
N ALA A 112 13.67 4.19 -13.36
CA ALA A 112 12.58 4.90 -12.67
C ALA A 112 11.18 4.33 -12.98
N THR A 113 11.02 3.69 -14.15
CA THR A 113 9.76 3.12 -14.63
C THR A 113 9.38 1.79 -14.00
N LEU A 114 10.31 1.03 -13.41
CA LEU A 114 9.99 -0.30 -12.87
C LEU A 114 9.29 -0.19 -11.52
N SER A 115 8.26 -1.00 -11.34
CA SER A 115 7.56 -1.20 -10.08
C SER A 115 8.37 -2.10 -9.13
N VAL A 116 8.06 -2.04 -7.84
CA VAL A 116 8.68 -2.90 -6.81
C VAL A 116 8.46 -4.38 -7.13
N GLY A 117 7.28 -4.75 -7.63
CA GLY A 117 6.98 -6.12 -8.05
C GLY A 117 7.86 -6.60 -9.21
N GLU A 118 8.13 -5.74 -10.20
CA GLU A 118 9.00 -6.08 -11.32
C GLU A 118 10.48 -6.21 -10.90
N LEU A 119 10.93 -5.41 -9.93
CA LEU A 119 12.27 -5.54 -9.36
C LEU A 119 12.42 -6.87 -8.63
N TRP A 120 11.43 -7.24 -7.80
CA TRP A 120 11.41 -8.55 -7.15
C TRP A 120 11.32 -9.70 -8.15
N ALA A 121 10.58 -9.53 -9.25
CA ALA A 121 10.57 -10.52 -10.33
C ALA A 121 11.94 -10.69 -11.00
N GLN A 122 12.76 -9.64 -11.10
CA GLN A 122 14.15 -9.77 -11.56
C GLN A 122 14.98 -10.54 -10.56
N VAL A 123 14.89 -10.21 -9.26
CA VAL A 123 15.57 -10.93 -8.18
C VAL A 123 15.25 -12.42 -8.23
N LEU A 124 13.96 -12.78 -8.31
CA LEU A 124 13.51 -14.18 -8.33
C LEU A 124 13.86 -14.93 -9.63
N LYS A 125 14.16 -14.22 -10.72
CA LYS A 125 14.64 -14.81 -11.98
C LYS A 125 16.14 -15.06 -11.99
N THR A 126 16.90 -14.40 -11.12
CA THR A 126 18.33 -14.67 -10.94
C THR A 126 18.50 -16.13 -10.47
N ARG A 127 19.51 -16.84 -10.98
CA ARG A 127 19.70 -18.30 -10.86
C ARG A 127 19.76 -18.89 -9.43
N GLN A 128 19.68 -18.06 -8.40
CA GLN A 128 19.55 -18.48 -7.01
C GLN A 128 18.07 -18.58 -6.67
N ALA A 129 17.55 -19.82 -6.65
CA ALA A 129 16.23 -20.08 -6.10
C ALA A 129 16.19 -19.50 -4.68
N SER A 130 15.32 -18.52 -4.46
CA SER A 130 15.07 -17.92 -3.15
C SER A 130 13.65 -18.29 -2.70
N PRO A 131 13.39 -19.59 -2.41
CA PRO A 131 12.07 -20.09 -2.06
C PRO A 131 11.46 -19.36 -0.85
N GLN A 132 12.27 -18.95 0.12
CA GLN A 132 11.78 -18.28 1.33
C GLN A 132 11.37 -16.83 1.02
N TYR A 133 12.12 -16.11 0.20
CA TYR A 133 11.67 -14.82 -0.34
C TYR A 133 10.42 -14.96 -1.22
N ALA A 134 10.33 -15.99 -2.06
CA ALA A 134 9.18 -16.19 -2.93
C ALA A 134 7.88 -16.38 -2.12
N LYS A 135 7.90 -17.20 -1.06
CA LYS A 135 6.76 -17.40 -0.15
C LYS A 135 6.34 -16.10 0.54
N ARG A 136 7.30 -15.30 0.99
CA ARG A 136 7.01 -14.01 1.65
C ARG A 136 6.44 -12.99 0.68
N LEU A 137 7.05 -12.87 -0.50
CA LEU A 137 6.64 -11.91 -1.51
C LEU A 137 5.27 -12.28 -2.08
N SER A 138 4.97 -13.56 -2.27
CA SER A 138 3.64 -13.98 -2.69
C SER A 138 2.58 -13.58 -1.67
N PHE A 139 2.84 -13.77 -0.37
CA PHE A 139 1.96 -13.31 0.70
C PHE A 139 1.77 -11.78 0.65
N VAL A 140 2.86 -11.01 0.71
CA VAL A 140 2.79 -9.54 0.73
C VAL A 140 2.12 -8.98 -0.52
N LEU A 141 2.42 -9.52 -1.71
CA LEU A 141 1.83 -9.06 -2.97
C LEU A 141 0.38 -9.51 -3.16
N SER A 142 -0.07 -10.54 -2.42
CA SER A 142 -1.46 -10.97 -2.41
C SER A 142 -2.37 -10.07 -1.55
N ILE A 143 -1.80 -9.25 -0.66
CA ILE A 143 -2.56 -8.29 0.14
C ILE A 143 -2.98 -7.13 -0.78
N PRO A 144 -4.28 -6.95 -1.06
CA PRO A 144 -4.72 -5.85 -1.89
C PRO A 144 -4.49 -4.53 -1.16
N VAL A 145 -3.84 -3.58 -1.85
CA VAL A 145 -3.54 -2.24 -1.29
C VAL A 145 -4.79 -1.38 -1.15
N SER A 146 -5.88 -1.76 -1.84
CA SER A 146 -7.15 -1.05 -1.82
C SER A 146 -8.31 -2.01 -2.03
N ASN A 147 -9.42 -1.70 -1.36
CA ASN A 147 -10.73 -2.28 -1.63
C ASN A 147 -11.31 -1.86 -2.99
N ALA A 148 -10.71 -0.91 -3.72
CA ALA A 148 -11.21 -0.41 -5.00
C ALA A 148 -11.40 -1.52 -6.05
N TYR A 149 -10.61 -2.59 -5.97
CA TYR A 149 -10.82 -3.78 -6.79
C TYR A 149 -12.16 -4.45 -6.47
N SER A 150 -12.43 -4.72 -5.19
CA SER A 150 -13.71 -5.26 -4.72
C SER A 150 -14.87 -4.30 -4.99
N GLU A 151 -14.68 -2.99 -4.82
CA GLU A 151 -15.68 -1.97 -5.15
C GLU A 151 -16.02 -1.94 -6.63
N ARG A 152 -15.03 -2.12 -7.51
CA ARG A 152 -15.26 -2.25 -8.95
C ARG A 152 -16.09 -3.49 -9.29
N VAL A 153 -15.77 -4.62 -8.66
CA VAL A 153 -16.58 -5.85 -8.79
C VAL A 153 -18.01 -5.59 -8.31
N PHE A 154 -18.20 -4.97 -7.14
CA PHE A 154 -19.52 -4.62 -6.63
C PHE A 154 -20.26 -3.63 -7.52
N SER A 155 -19.58 -2.66 -8.13
CA SER A 155 -20.19 -1.72 -9.07
C SER A 155 -20.69 -2.42 -10.34
N ILE A 156 -19.92 -3.37 -10.88
CA ILE A 156 -20.32 -4.17 -12.04
C ILE A 156 -21.51 -5.07 -11.67
N MET A 157 -21.44 -5.73 -10.51
CA MET A 157 -22.53 -6.57 -10.00
C MET A 157 -23.80 -5.77 -9.73
N LYS A 158 -23.67 -4.53 -9.25
CA LYS A 158 -24.82 -3.64 -9.01
C LYS A 158 -25.56 -3.36 -10.30
N GLY A 159 -24.85 -3.13 -11.42
CA GLY A 159 -25.46 -3.01 -12.75
C GLY A 159 -26.26 -4.26 -13.15
N ALA A 160 -25.64 -5.44 -13.02
CA ALA A 160 -26.29 -6.72 -13.32
C ALA A 160 -27.52 -6.99 -12.42
N TRP A 161 -27.48 -6.62 -11.14
CA TRP A 161 -28.61 -6.77 -10.22
C TRP A 161 -29.73 -5.75 -10.45
N THR A 162 -29.42 -4.54 -10.90
CA THR A 162 -30.44 -3.54 -11.24
C THR A 162 -31.13 -3.84 -12.58
N ASP A 163 -30.40 -4.36 -13.57
CA ASP A 163 -30.98 -4.69 -14.89
C ASP A 163 -31.99 -5.84 -14.84
N VAL A 164 -31.75 -6.85 -14.01
CA VAL A 164 -32.70 -7.97 -13.79
C VAL A 164 -33.99 -7.50 -13.11
N ARG A 165 -33.94 -6.45 -12.28
CA ARG A 165 -35.14 -5.89 -11.65
C ARG A 165 -35.98 -5.04 -12.61
N ILE A 166 -35.35 -4.35 -13.56
CA ILE A 166 -36.06 -3.53 -14.55
C ILE A 166 -36.80 -4.44 -15.56
N SER A 167 -36.21 -5.56 -15.96
CA SER A 167 -36.85 -6.50 -16.90
C SER A 167 -37.97 -7.34 -16.29
N ALA A 168 -37.93 -7.62 -14.99
CA ALA A 168 -38.96 -8.40 -14.29
C ALA A 168 -40.23 -7.59 -13.92
N GLN A 169 -40.19 -6.25 -14.02
CA GLN A 169 -41.34 -5.38 -13.77
C GLN A 169 -42.04 -4.91 -15.06
N SER A 170 -41.57 -5.35 -16.22
CA SER A 170 -42.07 -4.97 -17.55
C SER A 170 -42.77 -6.11 -18.31
N THR A 171 -43.26 -7.13 -17.60
CA THR A 171 -44.15 -8.19 -18.10
C THR A 171 -45.35 -8.30 -17.19
#